data_AF-A0A921ZG55-F1
#
_entry.id   AF-A0A921ZG55-F1
#
_cell.length_a   1.000
_cell.length_b   1.000
_cell.length_c   1.000
_cell.angle_alpha   90.00
_cell.angle_beta   90.00
_cell.angle_gamma   90.00
#
_symmetry.space_group_name_H-M   'P 1'
#
loop_
_entity.id
_entity.type
_entity.pdbx_description
1 polymer ?
#
loop_
_entity_poly.entity_id
_entity_poly.type
_entity_poly.pdbx_seq_one_letter_code
_entity_poly.pdbx_strand_id
1 'polypeptide(L)'
;MSLSCLFLVALALVGAESRYIADDVVLVPMMVSRVRRDTHGSVTVNSDGTSGAVVKVPFAGDDKNVFSAIGGLDLDKNLKMSGATAGLAYNNVNGHGATLTKTHIPSFGDKLTAAGKLNVFHNDNHNLDVKALATRTMPDIPHAPDFNTFGGGVDYMFKDKVGASASAAHTPLFDRNDYSVGGKLNLFRDKTTSLDFNADYKKFEMPNFKSDWTPNIGFSFSKFW
;
A
#
# COMPACT_ATOMS: atom_id res chain seq x y z
N MET A 1 -22.47 26.74 7.63
CA MET A 1 -21.38 26.52 6.64
C MET A 1 -22.01 26.22 5.30
N SER A 2 -21.84 27.11 4.33
CA SER A 2 -22.46 26.98 3.00
C SER A 2 -21.85 25.79 2.25
N LEU A 3 -22.68 25.03 1.53
CA LEU A 3 -22.31 23.94 0.62
C LEU A 3 -21.18 24.35 -0.36
N SER A 4 -21.09 25.65 -0.66
CA SER A 4 -20.06 26.27 -1.50
C SER A 4 -18.66 26.20 -0.89
N CYS A 5 -18.52 26.30 0.44
CA CYS A 5 -17.23 26.17 1.13
C CYS A 5 -16.76 24.71 1.13
N LEU A 6 -17.67 23.75 1.30
CA LEU A 6 -17.33 22.32 1.22
C LEU A 6 -16.85 21.95 -0.19
N PHE A 7 -17.48 22.51 -1.22
CA PHE A 7 -17.12 22.24 -2.62
C PHE A 7 -15.76 22.86 -3.01
N LEU A 8 -15.44 24.06 -2.51
CA LEU A 8 -14.14 24.70 -2.72
C LEU A 8 -13.02 24.02 -1.93
N VAL A 9 -13.29 23.53 -0.72
CA VAL A 9 -12.34 22.73 0.07
C VAL A 9 -12.12 21.36 -0.59
N ALA A 10 -13.18 20.71 -1.08
CA ALA A 10 -13.06 19.48 -1.87
C ALA A 10 -12.28 19.71 -3.18
N LEU A 11 -12.49 20.83 -3.89
CA LEU A 11 -11.70 21.17 -5.08
C LEU A 11 -10.24 21.50 -4.75
N ALA A 12 -9.95 22.10 -3.59
CA ALA A 12 -8.58 22.38 -3.15
C ALA A 12 -7.84 21.09 -2.73
N LEU A 13 -8.51 20.19 -2.01
CA LEU A 13 -8.01 18.84 -1.69
C LEU A 13 -7.85 17.97 -2.95
N VAL A 14 -8.72 18.09 -3.95
CA VAL A 14 -8.62 17.35 -5.22
C VAL A 14 -7.60 17.98 -6.18
N GLY A 15 -7.44 19.31 -6.17
CA GLY A 15 -6.58 20.05 -7.10
C GLY A 15 -5.10 20.14 -6.69
N ALA A 16 -4.81 20.19 -5.39
CA ALA A 16 -3.42 20.26 -4.88
C ALA A 16 -2.89 18.91 -4.38
N GLU A 17 -3.77 18.00 -3.96
CA GLU A 17 -3.39 16.84 -3.12
C GLU A 17 -3.92 15.50 -3.68
N SER A 18 -4.38 15.44 -4.93
CA SER A 18 -4.90 14.21 -5.57
C SER A 18 -3.95 13.02 -5.43
N ARG A 19 -2.64 13.25 -5.28
CA ARG A 19 -1.62 12.21 -5.07
C ARG A 19 -1.79 11.50 -3.72
N TYR A 20 -2.15 12.20 -2.66
CA TYR A 20 -2.33 11.60 -1.33
C TYR A 20 -3.67 10.89 -1.15
N ILE A 21 -4.68 11.27 -1.95
CA ILE A 21 -5.97 10.58 -2.01
C ILE A 21 -5.94 9.44 -3.06
N ALA A 22 -5.09 9.53 -4.09
CA ALA A 22 -4.94 8.50 -5.15
C ALA A 22 -3.90 7.43 -4.88
N ASP A 23 -2.93 7.65 -4.00
CA ASP A 23 -1.96 6.63 -3.58
C ASP A 23 -2.41 5.80 -2.36
N ASP A 24 -3.66 5.91 -1.93
CA ASP A 24 -4.14 5.23 -0.72
C ASP A 24 -4.43 3.72 -0.83
N VAL A 25 -3.85 3.07 -1.84
CA VAL A 25 -3.52 1.64 -1.77
C VAL A 25 -2.04 1.44 -2.12
N VAL A 26 -1.15 2.23 -1.53
CA VAL A 26 0.08 1.62 -1.02
C VAL A 26 -0.38 0.77 0.16
N LEU A 27 -0.83 -0.44 -0.16
CA LEU A 27 -0.46 -1.58 0.67
C LEU A 27 1.01 -1.33 0.97
N VAL A 28 1.36 -0.92 2.21
CA VAL A 28 2.69 -1.21 2.74
C VAL A 28 2.94 -2.59 2.22
N PRO A 29 3.87 -2.78 1.26
CA PRO A 29 3.89 -3.99 0.47
C PRO A 29 3.90 -5.07 1.50
N MET A 30 2.77 -5.79 1.60
CA MET A 30 2.67 -6.88 2.56
C MET A 30 3.50 -7.92 1.88
N MET A 31 4.81 -7.74 2.08
CA MET A 31 5.85 -8.41 1.34
C MET A 31 5.49 -9.86 1.49
N VAL A 32 5.60 -10.60 0.39
CA VAL A 32 5.48 -12.04 0.39
C VAL A 32 6.58 -12.56 1.31
N SER A 33 6.26 -12.58 2.59
CA SER A 33 7.11 -13.04 3.66
C SER A 33 6.70 -14.48 3.79
N ARG A 34 7.50 -15.36 3.19
CA ARG A 34 7.73 -16.65 3.84
C ARG A 34 8.00 -16.30 5.31
N VAL A 35 7.34 -16.94 6.26
CA VAL A 35 7.59 -16.65 7.67
C VAL A 35 9.06 -16.96 7.93
N ARG A 36 9.82 -15.89 8.06
CA ARG A 36 11.23 -15.89 8.35
C ARG A 36 11.40 -14.86 9.44
N ARG A 37 12.20 -15.21 10.45
CA ARG A 37 12.64 -14.28 11.50
C ARG A 37 13.82 -13.43 10.99
N ASP A 38 13.79 -13.12 9.71
CA ASP A 38 14.84 -12.42 8.99
C ASP A 38 14.47 -10.93 8.98
N THR A 39 15.46 -10.07 9.00
CA THR A 39 15.20 -8.65 8.75
C THR A 39 14.92 -8.48 7.27
N HIS A 40 13.90 -7.71 6.91
CA HIS A 40 13.51 -7.52 5.51
C HIS A 40 13.59 -6.04 5.17
N GLY A 41 14.11 -5.72 4.00
CA GLY A 41 14.19 -4.36 3.49
C GLY A 41 13.78 -4.34 2.04
N SER A 42 12.96 -3.37 1.63
CA SER A 42 12.60 -3.17 0.23
C SER A 42 12.77 -1.73 -0.17
N VAL A 43 13.19 -1.50 -1.41
CA VAL A 43 13.16 -0.20 -2.07
C VAL A 43 12.31 -0.33 -3.32
N THR A 44 11.39 0.60 -3.51
CA THR A 44 10.49 0.66 -4.65
C THR A 44 10.69 1.97 -5.39
N VAL A 45 10.68 1.92 -6.72
CA VAL A 45 10.70 3.09 -7.60
C VAL A 45 9.59 2.95 -8.63
N ASN A 46 8.84 4.03 -8.87
CA ASN A 46 7.70 4.04 -9.77
C ASN A 46 7.92 5.00 -10.95
N SER A 47 7.21 4.77 -12.05
CA SER A 47 7.30 5.54 -13.29
C SER A 47 6.80 6.99 -13.17
N ASP A 48 6.04 7.30 -12.11
CA ASP A 48 5.60 8.66 -11.78
C ASP A 48 6.66 9.48 -11.01
N GLY A 49 7.85 8.90 -10.81
CA GLY A 49 8.99 9.48 -10.13
C GLY A 49 8.98 9.28 -8.62
N THR A 50 7.92 8.71 -8.04
CA THR A 50 7.89 8.39 -6.60
C THR A 50 8.77 7.19 -6.28
N SER A 51 9.26 7.14 -5.06
CA SER A 51 10.01 6.00 -4.54
C SER A 51 9.74 5.80 -3.06
N GLY A 52 10.07 4.63 -2.54
CA GLY A 52 9.88 4.33 -1.13
C GLY A 52 10.88 3.30 -0.65
N ALA A 53 11.15 3.31 0.64
CA ALA A 53 11.97 2.33 1.33
C ALA A 53 11.23 1.83 2.58
N VAL A 54 11.16 0.53 2.77
CA VAL A 54 10.52 -0.09 3.93
C VAL A 54 11.48 -1.09 4.55
N VAL A 55 11.55 -1.09 5.88
CA VAL A 55 12.29 -2.07 6.68
C VAL A 55 11.33 -2.71 7.66
N LYS A 56 11.40 -4.03 7.77
CA LYS A 56 10.64 -4.84 8.72
C LYS A 56 11.64 -5.64 9.57
N VAL A 57 11.61 -5.41 10.88
CA VAL A 57 12.52 -6.04 11.84
C VAL A 57 11.73 -6.94 12.79
N PRO A 58 11.93 -8.26 12.78
CA PRO A 58 11.26 -9.16 13.72
C PRO A 58 11.81 -8.96 15.14
N PHE A 59 10.93 -8.94 16.13
CA PHE A 59 11.31 -8.76 17.54
C PHE A 59 10.75 -9.84 18.48
N ALA A 60 9.68 -10.51 18.09
CA ALA A 60 9.10 -11.62 18.85
C ALA A 60 8.47 -12.63 17.90
N GLY A 61 8.39 -13.89 18.29
CA GLY A 61 7.77 -14.93 17.49
C GLY A 61 8.20 -16.34 17.85
N ASP A 62 7.47 -17.29 17.29
CA ASP A 62 7.73 -18.72 17.33
C ASP A 62 7.86 -19.27 15.89
N ASP A 63 7.88 -20.61 15.74
CA ASP A 63 8.03 -21.26 14.45
C ASP A 63 6.85 -21.01 13.49
N LYS A 64 5.70 -20.57 14.01
CA LYS A 64 4.46 -20.35 13.27
C LYS A 64 4.12 -18.87 13.10
N ASN A 65 4.51 -18.02 14.05
CA ASN A 65 4.05 -16.64 14.19
C ASN A 65 5.22 -15.69 14.41
N VAL A 66 5.26 -14.59 13.67
CA VAL A 66 6.31 -13.57 13.82
C VAL A 66 5.70 -12.19 13.95
N PHE A 67 6.07 -11.50 15.02
CA PHE A 67 5.83 -10.08 15.23
C PHE A 67 7.04 -9.27 14.80
N SER A 68 6.78 -8.18 14.08
CA SER A 68 7.83 -7.31 13.54
C SER A 68 7.48 -5.84 13.68
N ALA A 69 8.49 -5.01 13.87
CA ALA A 69 8.37 -3.58 13.72
C ALA A 69 8.51 -3.23 12.24
N ILE A 70 7.73 -2.28 11.75
CA ILE A 70 7.82 -1.71 10.40
C ILE A 70 8.31 -0.27 10.54
N GLY A 71 9.28 0.09 9.72
CA GLY A 71 9.66 1.48 9.44
C GLY A 71 9.68 1.70 7.94
N GLY A 72 9.32 2.89 7.48
CA GLY A 72 9.37 3.20 6.06
C GLY A 72 9.44 4.70 5.78
N LEU A 73 9.87 5.03 4.58
CA LEU A 73 9.97 6.38 4.06
C LEU A 73 9.50 6.37 2.61
N ASP A 74 8.65 7.32 2.27
CA ASP A 74 8.20 7.57 0.91
C ASP A 74 8.77 8.90 0.42
N LEU A 75 9.15 8.95 -0.84
CA LEU A 75 9.75 10.08 -1.52
C LEU A 75 8.90 10.46 -2.75
N ASP A 76 8.70 11.76 -2.94
CA ASP A 76 8.04 12.29 -4.13
C ASP A 76 8.96 12.29 -5.35
N LYS A 77 8.43 12.77 -6.49
CA LYS A 77 9.16 12.95 -7.76
C LYS A 77 10.39 13.87 -7.67
N ASN A 78 10.47 14.68 -6.62
CA ASN A 78 11.56 15.60 -6.34
C ASN A 78 12.51 15.03 -5.27
N LEU A 79 12.36 13.75 -4.91
CA LEU A 79 13.11 13.04 -3.88
C LEU A 79 12.97 13.68 -2.49
N LYS A 80 11.89 14.42 -2.26
CA LYS A 80 11.55 14.96 -0.94
C LYS A 80 10.71 13.95 -0.20
N MET A 81 10.89 13.88 1.11
CA MET A 81 10.08 13.03 1.98
C MET A 81 8.60 13.40 1.85
N SER A 82 7.81 12.46 1.35
CA SER A 82 6.35 12.55 1.23
C SER A 82 5.63 11.71 2.28
N GLY A 83 6.33 10.78 2.94
CA GLY A 83 5.75 9.97 3.99
C GLY A 83 6.81 9.37 4.91
N ALA A 84 6.51 9.27 6.20
CA ALA A 84 7.29 8.53 7.17
C ALA A 84 6.39 7.56 7.93
N THR A 85 6.66 6.26 7.79
CA THR A 85 5.82 5.19 8.31
C THR A 85 6.49 4.48 9.47
N ALA A 86 5.73 4.20 10.52
CA ALA A 86 6.11 3.34 11.63
C ALA A 86 4.95 2.43 12.02
N GLY A 87 5.22 1.20 12.43
CA GLY A 87 4.14 0.30 12.83
C GLY A 87 4.57 -1.08 13.25
N LEU A 88 3.59 -1.96 13.33
CA LEU A 88 3.73 -3.35 13.75
C LEU A 88 3.14 -4.27 12.69
N ALA A 89 3.75 -5.43 12.53
CA ALA A 89 3.26 -6.52 11.71
C ALA A 89 3.18 -7.80 12.51
N TYR A 90 2.21 -8.63 12.15
CA TYR A 90 2.08 -10.02 12.53
C TYR A 90 2.01 -10.86 11.25
N ASN A 91 2.81 -11.92 11.16
CA ASN A 91 2.80 -12.85 10.03
C ASN A 91 2.74 -14.29 10.55
N ASN A 92 1.99 -15.15 9.87
CA ASN A 92 1.85 -16.57 10.19
C ASN A 92 2.33 -17.45 9.02
N VAL A 93 2.87 -18.64 9.34
CA VAL A 93 3.45 -19.59 8.36
C VAL A 93 2.49 -20.00 7.25
N ASN A 94 1.19 -19.96 7.52
CA ASN A 94 0.14 -20.25 6.53
C ASN A 94 -0.08 -19.10 5.55
N GLY A 95 0.72 -18.02 5.60
CA GLY A 95 0.62 -16.88 4.69
C GLY A 95 -0.39 -15.81 5.11
N HIS A 96 -1.02 -15.96 6.28
CA HIS A 96 -1.85 -14.92 6.88
C HIS A 96 -0.99 -13.84 7.56
N GLY A 97 -1.48 -12.61 7.58
CA GLY A 97 -0.80 -11.53 8.28
C GLY A 97 -1.73 -10.37 8.58
N ALA A 98 -1.28 -9.51 9.49
CA ALA A 98 -1.94 -8.26 9.83
C ALA A 98 -0.89 -7.19 10.11
N THR A 99 -1.19 -5.94 9.77
CA THR A 99 -0.33 -4.80 10.03
C THR A 99 -1.12 -3.65 10.61
N LEU A 100 -0.50 -2.90 11.50
CA LEU A 100 -0.99 -1.62 11.99
C LEU A 100 0.12 -0.59 11.84
N THR A 101 -0.10 0.42 11.02
CA THR A 101 0.92 1.42 10.67
C THR A 101 0.38 2.83 10.83
N LYS A 102 1.23 3.72 11.34
CA LYS A 102 1.03 5.17 11.32
C LYS A 102 1.97 5.77 10.29
N THR A 103 1.44 6.57 9.37
CA THR A 103 2.23 7.30 8.37
C THR A 103 2.02 8.79 8.56
N HIS A 104 3.11 9.52 8.79
CA HIS A 104 3.10 10.97 8.82
C HIS A 104 3.42 11.53 7.44
N ILE A 105 2.56 12.39 6.91
CA ILE A 105 2.69 13.04 5.61
C ILE A 105 2.96 14.53 5.86
N PRO A 106 4.17 15.03 5.53
CA PRO A 106 4.49 16.44 5.71
C PRO A 106 3.49 17.35 5.01
N SER A 107 3.04 18.39 5.71
CA SER A 107 2.07 19.39 5.23
C SER A 107 0.64 18.88 4.96
N PHE A 108 0.34 17.61 5.25
CA PHE A 108 -1.01 17.05 5.07
C PHE A 108 -1.59 16.50 6.38
N GLY A 109 -0.83 15.71 7.14
CA GLY A 109 -1.26 15.12 8.41
C GLY A 109 -0.89 13.65 8.57
N ASP A 110 -1.62 12.94 9.42
CA ASP A 110 -1.34 11.54 9.79
C ASP A 110 -2.34 10.56 9.17
N LYS A 111 -1.87 9.34 8.87
CA LYS A 111 -2.71 8.20 8.48
C LYS A 111 -2.49 7.03 9.43
N LEU A 112 -3.56 6.41 9.90
CA LEU A 112 -3.53 5.17 10.66
C LEU A 112 -4.17 4.06 9.84
N THR A 113 -3.38 3.07 9.45
CA THR A 113 -3.80 1.98 8.57
C THR A 113 -3.75 0.66 9.29
N ALA A 114 -4.89 -0.04 9.33
CA ALA A 114 -4.97 -1.45 9.71
C ALA A 114 -5.20 -2.28 8.44
N ALA A 115 -4.32 -3.24 8.16
CA ALA A 115 -4.45 -4.12 7.01
C ALA A 115 -4.33 -5.59 7.42
N GLY A 116 -5.05 -6.45 6.70
CA GLY A 116 -5.04 -7.90 6.87
C GLY A 116 -4.82 -8.60 5.54
N LYS A 117 -4.07 -9.70 5.57
CA LYS A 117 -3.84 -10.60 4.44
C LYS A 117 -4.23 -12.01 4.85
N LEU A 118 -4.96 -12.68 3.98
CA LEU A 118 -5.28 -14.09 4.10
C LEU A 118 -4.82 -14.83 2.87
N ASN A 119 -4.01 -15.86 3.04
CA ASN A 119 -3.77 -16.83 1.98
C ASN A 119 -4.98 -17.76 1.90
N VAL A 120 -5.68 -17.74 0.76
CA VAL A 120 -6.89 -18.56 0.56
C VAL A 120 -6.61 -19.82 -0.24
N PHE A 121 -5.51 -19.84 -1.00
CA PHE A 121 -5.09 -21.01 -1.75
C PHE A 121 -3.57 -21.00 -1.96
N HIS A 122 -2.93 -22.09 -1.56
CA HIS A 122 -1.50 -22.27 -1.71
C HIS A 122 -1.19 -23.70 -2.16
N ASN A 123 -0.46 -23.83 -3.27
CA ASN A 123 0.16 -25.07 -3.71
C ASN A 123 1.53 -24.78 -4.34
N ASP A 124 2.21 -25.82 -4.82
CA ASP A 124 3.57 -25.73 -5.38
C ASP A 124 3.72 -24.71 -6.53
N ASN A 125 2.62 -24.42 -7.24
CA ASN A 125 2.63 -23.57 -8.43
C ASN A 125 1.75 -22.32 -8.29
N HIS A 126 0.84 -22.25 -7.33
CA HIS A 126 -0.23 -21.28 -7.30
C HIS A 126 -0.37 -20.73 -5.90
N ASN A 127 -0.39 -19.40 -5.80
CA ASN A 127 -0.65 -18.70 -4.57
C ASN A 127 -1.75 -17.66 -4.81
N LEU A 128 -2.80 -17.69 -3.99
CA LEU A 128 -3.89 -16.72 -4.00
C LEU A 128 -4.04 -16.10 -2.63
N ASP A 129 -3.86 -14.79 -2.56
CA ASP A 129 -3.98 -14.00 -1.36
C ASP A 129 -5.16 -13.03 -1.49
N VAL A 130 -5.90 -12.85 -0.41
CA VAL A 130 -6.93 -11.83 -0.25
C VAL A 130 -6.44 -10.81 0.76
N LYS A 131 -6.68 -9.53 0.50
CA LYS A 131 -6.26 -8.42 1.34
C LYS A 131 -7.44 -7.54 1.67
N ALA A 132 -7.42 -6.97 2.86
CA ALA A 132 -8.37 -5.94 3.29
C ALA A 132 -7.60 -4.86 4.07
N LEU A 133 -8.07 -3.62 3.98
CA LEU A 133 -7.52 -2.49 4.71
C LEU A 133 -8.61 -1.54 5.18
N ALA A 134 -8.33 -0.89 6.29
CA ALA A 134 -9.05 0.26 6.79
C ALA A 134 -8.03 1.32 7.20
N THR A 135 -8.14 2.50 6.59
CA THR A 135 -7.27 3.64 6.86
C THR A 135 -8.11 4.75 7.46
N ARG A 136 -7.64 5.36 8.53
CA ARG A 136 -8.15 6.64 9.04
C ARG A 136 -7.13 7.72 8.74
N THR A 137 -7.54 8.73 8.00
CA THR A 137 -6.74 9.90 7.67
C THR A 137 -7.15 11.06 8.55
N MET A 138 -6.17 11.72 9.16
CA MET A 138 -6.31 12.84 10.08
C MET A 138 -5.51 14.01 9.52
N PRO A 139 -6.11 14.86 8.67
CA PRO A 139 -5.41 15.98 8.07
C PRO A 139 -5.11 17.08 9.10
N ASP A 140 -3.91 17.67 9.04
CA ASP A 140 -3.50 18.84 9.83
C ASP A 140 -3.97 20.17 9.21
N ILE A 141 -4.84 20.10 8.19
CA ILE A 141 -5.40 21.25 7.49
C ILE A 141 -6.56 21.85 8.31
N PRO A 142 -6.57 23.16 8.58
CA PRO A 142 -7.66 23.80 9.30
C PRO A 142 -9.03 23.47 8.68
N HIS A 143 -9.96 23.01 9.52
CA HIS A 143 -11.34 22.65 9.14
C HIS A 143 -11.50 21.42 8.23
N ALA A 144 -10.43 20.67 7.93
CA ALA A 144 -10.56 19.38 7.27
C ALA A 144 -10.99 18.31 8.28
N PRO A 145 -12.10 17.57 8.03
CA PRO A 145 -12.49 16.48 8.90
C PRO A 145 -11.63 15.24 8.65
N ASP A 146 -11.47 14.43 9.71
CA ASP A 146 -10.97 13.07 9.56
C ASP A 146 -11.86 12.26 8.62
N PHE A 147 -11.25 11.36 7.85
CA PHE A 147 -11.99 10.45 6.98
C PHE A 147 -11.42 9.05 7.00
N ASN A 148 -12.27 8.09 6.65
CA ASN A 148 -11.89 6.69 6.57
C ASN A 148 -11.89 6.22 5.11
N THR A 149 -10.99 5.32 4.78
CA THR A 149 -10.93 4.60 3.51
C THR A 149 -10.92 3.12 3.80
N PHE A 150 -11.79 2.37 3.12
CA PHE A 150 -11.87 0.92 3.25
C PHE A 150 -11.55 0.30 1.90
N GLY A 151 -10.71 -0.71 1.90
CA GLY A 151 -10.31 -1.35 0.66
C GLY A 151 -10.06 -2.83 0.81
N GLY A 152 -9.98 -3.48 -0.33
CA GLY A 152 -9.61 -4.87 -0.42
C GLY A 152 -9.12 -5.24 -1.80
N GLY A 153 -8.48 -6.39 -1.89
CA GLY A 153 -7.94 -6.85 -3.15
C GLY A 153 -7.56 -8.32 -3.12
N VAL A 154 -7.25 -8.82 -4.30
CA VAL A 154 -6.79 -10.17 -4.54
C VAL A 154 -5.48 -10.14 -5.29
N ASP A 155 -4.58 -11.03 -4.92
CA ASP A 155 -3.29 -11.22 -5.55
C ASP A 155 -3.11 -12.69 -5.90
N TYR A 156 -2.78 -12.95 -7.14
CA TYR A 156 -2.46 -14.29 -7.62
C TYR A 156 -1.01 -14.32 -8.12
N MET A 157 -0.27 -15.37 -7.75
CA MET A 157 1.09 -15.63 -8.23
C MET A 157 1.20 -17.08 -8.71
N PHE A 158 1.73 -17.26 -9.91
CA PHE A 158 2.13 -18.53 -10.48
C PHE A 158 3.65 -18.72 -10.29
N LYS A 159 4.01 -19.80 -9.58
CA LYS A 159 5.39 -20.22 -9.28
C LYS A 159 6.27 -19.10 -8.72
N ASP A 160 5.66 -18.23 -7.91
CA ASP A 160 6.32 -17.04 -7.36
C ASP A 160 6.95 -16.11 -8.42
N LYS A 161 6.56 -16.26 -9.70
CA LYS A 161 7.21 -15.61 -10.83
C LYS A 161 6.31 -14.65 -11.58
N VAL A 162 5.12 -15.11 -11.98
CA VAL A 162 4.19 -14.30 -12.78
C VAL A 162 2.89 -14.19 -12.03
N GLY A 163 2.36 -12.99 -11.87
CA GLY A 163 1.15 -12.77 -11.10
C GLY A 163 0.25 -11.69 -11.66
N ALA A 164 -0.93 -11.63 -11.07
CA ALA A 164 -1.94 -10.62 -11.36
C ALA A 164 -2.54 -10.14 -10.04
N SER A 165 -2.95 -8.89 -10.00
CA SER A 165 -3.59 -8.29 -8.84
C SER A 165 -4.78 -7.43 -9.25
N ALA A 166 -5.79 -7.40 -8.40
CA ALA A 166 -6.93 -6.50 -8.54
C ALA A 166 -7.33 -5.99 -7.17
N SER A 167 -7.63 -4.70 -7.06
CA SER A 167 -8.06 -4.10 -5.80
C SER A 167 -9.07 -2.99 -6.02
N ALA A 168 -9.86 -2.74 -4.98
CA ALA A 168 -10.78 -1.62 -4.91
C ALA A 168 -10.76 -1.01 -3.50
N ALA A 169 -10.94 0.29 -3.42
CA ALA A 169 -11.12 1.01 -2.18
C ALA A 169 -12.21 2.07 -2.30
N HIS A 170 -12.85 2.38 -1.18
CA HIS A 170 -13.91 3.36 -1.09
C HIS A 170 -13.65 4.32 0.08
N THR A 171 -13.78 5.62 -0.20
CA THR A 171 -13.66 6.70 0.79
C THR A 171 -15.01 7.43 0.90
N PRO A 172 -15.81 7.16 1.95
CA PRO A 172 -17.17 7.69 2.06
C PRO A 172 -17.28 9.21 2.09
N LEU A 173 -16.32 9.91 2.68
CA LEU A 173 -16.35 11.38 2.77
C LEU A 173 -16.43 12.04 1.38
N PHE A 174 -15.79 11.43 0.38
CA PHE A 174 -15.68 11.95 -0.97
C PHE A 174 -16.53 11.19 -1.99
N ASP A 175 -17.26 10.16 -1.54
CA ASP A 175 -17.90 9.15 -2.39
C ASP A 175 -16.96 8.68 -3.52
N ARG A 176 -15.70 8.42 -3.13
CA ARG A 176 -14.62 8.11 -4.06
C ARG A 176 -14.37 6.61 -4.08
N ASN A 177 -14.38 6.03 -5.27
CA ASN A 177 -13.99 4.65 -5.52
C ASN A 177 -12.67 4.62 -6.27
N ASP A 178 -11.68 3.94 -5.71
CA ASP A 178 -10.37 3.72 -6.31
C ASP A 178 -10.28 2.26 -6.77
N TYR A 179 -9.77 2.04 -7.98
CA TYR A 179 -9.62 0.72 -8.58
C TYR A 179 -8.19 0.55 -9.09
N SER A 180 -7.62 -0.64 -8.89
CA SER A 180 -6.38 -1.02 -9.53
C SER A 180 -6.45 -2.44 -10.09
N VAL A 181 -5.83 -2.64 -11.24
CA VAL A 181 -5.59 -3.96 -11.82
C VAL A 181 -4.18 -4.00 -12.38
N GLY A 182 -3.45 -5.08 -12.18
CA GLY A 182 -2.06 -5.11 -12.58
C GLY A 182 -1.47 -6.50 -12.71
N GLY A 183 -0.28 -6.53 -13.29
CA GLY A 183 0.57 -7.69 -13.45
C GLY A 183 1.84 -7.57 -12.62
N LYS A 184 2.33 -8.71 -12.14
CA LYS A 184 3.56 -8.83 -11.36
C LYS A 184 4.50 -9.81 -12.02
N LEU A 185 5.77 -9.46 -12.12
CA LEU A 185 6.81 -10.31 -12.66
C LEU A 185 8.02 -10.27 -11.74
N ASN A 186 8.31 -11.39 -11.09
CA ASN A 186 9.59 -11.56 -10.42
C ASN A 186 10.67 -11.77 -11.49
N LEU A 187 11.54 -10.77 -11.63
CA LEU A 187 12.66 -10.79 -12.58
C LEU A 187 13.81 -11.63 -12.04
N PHE A 188 13.99 -11.60 -10.72
CA PHE A 188 15.04 -12.34 -10.03
C PHE A 188 14.62 -12.67 -8.59
N ARG A 189 14.96 -13.87 -8.14
CA ARG A 189 14.77 -14.30 -6.76
C ARG A 189 15.84 -15.30 -6.36
N ASP A 190 16.51 -15.00 -5.25
CA ASP A 190 17.37 -15.93 -4.53
C ASP A 190 16.89 -16.07 -3.07
N LYS A 191 17.71 -16.68 -2.19
CA LYS A 191 17.34 -16.89 -0.79
C LYS A 191 17.30 -15.60 0.04
N THR A 192 17.95 -14.54 -0.39
CA THR A 192 18.24 -13.30 0.33
C THR A 192 17.83 -12.04 -0.45
N THR A 193 17.37 -12.17 -1.69
CA THR A 193 17.16 -11.06 -2.61
C THR A 193 16.01 -11.35 -3.56
N SER A 194 15.21 -10.33 -3.86
CA SER A 194 14.17 -10.37 -4.88
C SER A 194 14.19 -9.07 -5.69
N LEU A 195 13.99 -9.18 -7.00
CA LEU A 195 13.71 -8.06 -7.88
C LEU A 195 12.38 -8.31 -8.58
N ASP A 196 11.41 -7.45 -8.31
CA ASP A 196 10.05 -7.56 -8.80
C ASP A 196 9.73 -6.36 -9.70
N PHE A 197 9.14 -6.64 -10.85
CA PHE A 197 8.54 -5.69 -11.75
C PHE A 197 7.02 -5.72 -11.58
N ASN A 198 6.41 -4.56 -11.47
CA ASN A 198 4.96 -4.39 -11.31
C ASN A 198 4.47 -3.43 -12.39
N ALA A 199 3.34 -3.76 -13.00
CA ALA A 199 2.68 -2.91 -13.97
C ALA A 199 1.18 -2.89 -13.66
N ASP A 200 0.71 -1.76 -13.16
CA ASP A 200 -0.66 -1.55 -12.72
C ASP A 200 -1.33 -0.49 -13.57
N TYR A 201 -2.64 -0.62 -13.75
CA TYR A 201 -3.52 0.44 -14.19
C TYR A 201 -4.36 0.86 -12.99
N LYS A 202 -4.40 2.17 -12.71
CA LYS A 202 -5.19 2.75 -11.62
C LYS A 202 -6.29 3.64 -12.19
N LYS A 203 -7.43 3.69 -11.52
CA LYS A 203 -8.53 4.59 -11.85
C LYS A 203 -9.23 5.03 -10.57
N PHE A 204 -9.75 6.25 -10.53
CA PHE A 204 -10.70 6.66 -9.51
C PHE A 204 -11.99 7.23 -10.10
N GLU A 205 -13.08 7.10 -9.35
CA GLU A 205 -14.39 7.61 -9.69
C GLU A 205 -15.00 8.32 -8.48
N MET A 206 -15.56 9.50 -8.74
CA MET A 206 -16.35 10.33 -7.82
C MET A 206 -17.63 10.77 -8.55
N PRO A 207 -18.66 11.26 -7.85
CA PRO A 207 -19.93 11.64 -8.48
C PRO A 207 -19.79 12.61 -9.67
N ASN A 208 -18.85 13.56 -9.56
CA ASN A 208 -18.70 14.64 -10.53
C ASN A 208 -17.36 14.58 -11.29
N PHE A 209 -16.47 13.64 -10.95
CA PHE A 209 -15.13 13.56 -11.51
C PHE A 209 -14.70 12.11 -11.64
N LYS A 210 -14.12 11.74 -12.79
CA LYS A 210 -13.59 10.39 -13.01
C LYS A 210 -12.23 10.53 -13.68
N SER A 211 -11.29 9.69 -13.31
CA SER A 211 -10.04 9.58 -14.06
C SER A 211 -10.17 8.56 -15.17
N ASP A 212 -9.34 8.73 -16.20
CA ASP A 212 -9.01 7.62 -17.08
C ASP A 212 -8.12 6.60 -16.34
N TRP A 213 -7.97 5.42 -16.94
CA TRP A 213 -6.99 4.45 -16.48
C TRP A 213 -5.58 4.98 -16.72
N THR A 214 -4.82 5.15 -15.65
CA THR A 214 -3.44 5.60 -15.72
C THR A 214 -2.49 4.44 -15.47
N PRO A 215 -1.50 4.21 -16.35
CA PRO A 215 -0.49 3.18 -16.11
C PRO A 215 0.46 3.64 -14.99
N ASN A 216 0.85 2.70 -14.15
CA ASN A 216 1.87 2.86 -13.12
C ASN A 216 2.79 1.65 -13.20
N ILE A 217 4.07 1.88 -13.43
CA ILE A 217 5.07 0.82 -13.55
C ILE A 217 6.07 1.00 -12.42
N GLY A 218 6.40 -0.07 -11.72
CA GLY A 218 7.30 -0.01 -10.58
C GLY A 218 8.28 -1.16 -10.51
N PHE A 219 9.48 -0.88 -10.01
CA PHE A 219 10.46 -1.89 -9.64
C PHE A 219 10.61 -1.93 -8.14
N SER A 220 10.62 -3.12 -7.56
CA SER A 220 10.87 -3.34 -6.14
C SER A 220 12.06 -4.27 -5.96
N PHE A 221 13.09 -3.77 -5.28
CA PHE A 221 14.22 -4.57 -4.84
C PHE A 221 14.02 -4.91 -3.36
N SER A 222 14.01 -6.19 -3.02
CA SER A 222 13.91 -6.65 -1.63
C SER A 222 15.15 -7.42 -1.22
N LYS A 223 15.60 -7.22 0.01
CA LYS A 223 16.69 -7.95 0.65
C LYS A 223 16.24 -8.54 1.98
N PHE A 224 16.65 -9.77 2.23
CA PHE A 224 16.38 -10.55 3.43
C PHE A 224 17.73 -10.87 4.09
N TRP A 225 17.85 -10.59 5.39
CA TRP A 225 19.05 -10.81 6.21
C TRP A 225 18.79 -11.88 7.27
#